data_AF-A0A2N2HJE7-F1
#
_entry.id   AF-A0A2N2HJE7-F1
#
_cell.length_a   1.000
_cell.length_b   1.000
_cell.length_c   1.000
_cell.angle_alpha   90.00
_cell.angle_beta   90.00
_cell.angle_gamma   90.00
#
_symmetry.space_group_name_H-M   'P 1'
#
loop_
_entity.id
_entity.type
_entity.pdbx_description
1 polymer ?
#
loop_
_entity_poly.entity_id
_entity_poly.type
_entity_poly.pdbx_seq_one_letter_code
_entity_poly.pdbx_strand_id
1 'polypeptide(L)'
;DRAHLLNHEPVEAFDGGPYGLTIHQRVIKEGLPFLRPGGLLSFEFGAGQERQIELLFRRAKQYDGVEFDSDADGNPRAAFTRKKGE
;
A
#
# COMPACT_ATOMS: atom_id res chain seq x y z
N ASP A 1 -10.48 -13.82 15.85
CA ASP A 1 -11.68 -13.46 15.08
C ASP A 1 -11.86 -11.94 15.13
N ARG A 2 -11.89 -11.27 13.97
CA ARG A 2 -12.03 -9.80 13.84
C ARG A 2 -13.43 -9.38 13.37
N ALA A 3 -14.36 -10.33 13.23
CA ALA A 3 -15.70 -10.06 12.67
C ALA A 3 -16.50 -9.01 13.47
N HIS A 4 -16.25 -8.86 14.77
CA HIS A 4 -16.92 -7.87 15.61
C HIS A 4 -16.66 -6.42 15.19
N LEU A 5 -15.54 -6.13 14.51
CA LEU A 5 -15.20 -4.79 14.04
C LEU A 5 -16.25 -4.26 13.06
N LEU A 6 -16.82 -5.14 12.23
CA LEU A 6 -17.85 -4.77 11.25
C LEU A 6 -19.18 -4.33 11.89
N ASN A 7 -19.39 -4.62 13.18
CA ASN A 7 -20.57 -4.16 13.92
C ASN A 7 -20.38 -2.75 14.51
N HIS A 8 -19.14 -2.29 14.64
CA HIS A 8 -18.79 -1.08 15.38
C HIS A 8 -18.01 -0.05 14.55
N GLU A 9 -17.47 -0.45 13.40
CA GLU A 9 -16.69 0.38 12.51
C GLU A 9 -17.28 0.36 11.07
N PRO A 10 -17.07 1.44 10.28
CA PRO A 10 -17.59 1.52 8.91
C PRO A 10 -17.05 0.41 8.02
N VAL A 11 -17.92 -0.23 7.24
CA VAL A 11 -17.53 -1.30 6.31
C VAL A 11 -16.51 -0.80 5.28
N GLU A 12 -16.64 0.45 4.86
CA GLU A 12 -15.75 1.11 3.92
C GLU A 12 -14.30 1.20 4.43
N ALA A 13 -14.09 1.18 5.75
CA ALA A 13 -12.74 1.15 6.33
C ALA A 13 -12.04 -0.20 6.13
N PHE A 14 -12.81 -1.26 5.85
CA PHE A 14 -12.31 -2.62 5.63
C PHE A 14 -12.46 -3.09 4.19
N ASP A 15 -13.23 -2.39 3.36
CA ASP A 15 -13.45 -2.73 1.96
C ASP A 15 -12.25 -2.33 1.09
N GLY A 16 -11.24 -3.20 1.07
CA GLY A 16 -10.12 -3.11 0.13
C GLY A 16 -10.45 -3.59 -1.28
N GLY A 17 -11.72 -3.92 -1.59
CA GLY A 17 -12.13 -4.52 -2.86
C GLY A 17 -11.59 -5.94 -3.06
N PRO A 18 -11.61 -6.45 -4.31
CA PRO A 18 -11.08 -7.79 -4.62
C PRO A 18 -9.66 -7.99 -4.10
N TYR A 19 -9.48 -9.05 -3.30
CA TYR A 19 -8.22 -9.41 -2.65
C TYR A 19 -7.66 -8.36 -1.65
N GLY A 20 -8.44 -7.32 -1.33
CA GLY A 20 -8.03 -6.26 -0.40
C GLY A 20 -6.96 -5.31 -0.95
N LEU A 21 -6.87 -5.14 -2.28
CA LEU A 21 -5.78 -4.40 -2.94
C LEU A 21 -6.23 -3.24 -3.84
N THR A 22 -7.54 -3.02 -4.00
CA THR A 22 -8.06 -1.97 -4.88
C THR A 22 -7.60 -0.59 -4.41
N ILE A 23 -7.60 -0.35 -3.10
CA ILE A 23 -7.15 0.93 -2.56
C ILE A 23 -5.64 1.17 -2.83
N HIS A 24 -4.80 0.14 -2.65
CA HIS A 24 -3.36 0.25 -2.93
C HIS A 24 -3.09 0.52 -4.41
N GLN A 25 -3.80 -0.15 -5.32
CA GLN A 25 -3.72 0.11 -6.75
C GLN A 25 -4.04 1.57 -7.09
N ARG A 26 -5.12 2.10 -6.49
CA ARG A 26 -5.55 3.47 -6.71
C ARG A 26 -4.54 4.47 -6.14
N VAL A 27 -4.09 4.29 -4.90
CA VAL A 27 -3.10 5.19 -4.28
C VAL A 27 -1.80 5.24 -5.09
N ILE A 28 -1.27 4.09 -5.53
CA ILE A 28 -0.04 4.03 -6.33
C ILE A 28 -0.21 4.78 -7.65
N LYS A 29 -1.34 4.60 -8.34
CA LYS A 29 -1.60 5.20 -9.65
C LYS A 29 -1.97 6.69 -9.57
N GLU A 30 -2.95 7.00 -8.74
CA GLU A 30 -3.58 8.31 -8.61
C GLU A 30 -2.76 9.26 -7.71
N GLY A 31 -1.88 8.73 -6.85
CA GLY A 31 -1.01 9.52 -5.97
C GLY A 31 0.15 10.23 -6.69
N LEU A 32 0.58 9.72 -7.85
CA LEU A 32 1.75 10.22 -8.60
C LEU A 32 1.75 11.73 -8.90
N PRO A 33 0.64 12.36 -9.33
CA PRO A 33 0.60 13.79 -9.61
C PRO A 33 0.78 14.66 -8.36
N PHE A 34 0.52 14.12 -7.17
CA PHE A 34 0.64 14.85 -5.91
C PHE A 34 2.05 14.82 -5.32
N LEU A 35 2.93 13.96 -5.85
CA LEU A 35 4.32 13.83 -5.40
C LEU A 35 5.26 14.71 -6.23
N ARG A 36 6.12 15.45 -5.54
CA ARG A 36 7.30 16.07 -6.16
C ARG A 36 8.29 14.98 -6.62
N PRO A 37 9.18 15.27 -7.59
CA PRO A 37 10.35 14.42 -7.86
C PRO A 37 11.09 14.06 -6.57
N GLY A 38 11.38 12.78 -6.33
CA GLY A 38 11.98 12.27 -5.08
C GLY A 38 11.05 12.22 -3.86
N GLY A 39 9.78 12.62 -4.01
CA GLY A 39 8.76 12.61 -2.97
C GLY A 39 8.41 11.20 -2.50
N LEU A 40 8.17 11.06 -1.19
CA LEU A 40 7.87 9.78 -0.54
C LEU A 40 6.39 9.41 -0.71
N LEU A 41 6.13 8.16 -1.11
CA LEU A 41 4.84 7.50 -0.93
C LEU A 41 5.01 6.39 0.10
N SER A 42 4.18 6.39 1.15
CA SER A 42 4.16 5.33 2.15
C SER A 42 2.74 5.01 2.60
N PHE A 43 2.44 3.74 2.81
CA PHE A 43 1.14 3.29 3.32
C PHE A 43 1.24 1.91 3.99
N GLU A 44 0.25 1.58 4.82
CA GLU A 44 0.10 0.26 5.43
C GLU A 44 -0.62 -0.73 4.48
N PHE A 45 -0.32 -2.02 4.63
CA PHE A 45 -0.96 -3.12 3.94
C PHE A 45 -1.12 -4.35 4.87
N GLY A 46 -1.96 -5.29 4.46
CA GLY A 46 -2.20 -6.51 5.23
C GLY A 46 -1.04 -7.50 5.16
N ALA A 47 -0.72 -8.16 6.27
CA ALA A 47 0.33 -9.20 6.30
C ALA A 47 0.11 -10.25 5.19
N GLY A 48 1.21 -10.65 4.56
CA GLY A 48 1.20 -11.60 3.45
C GLY A 48 0.82 -11.01 2.09
N GLN A 49 0.58 -9.68 1.99
CA GLN A 49 0.33 -9.01 0.70
C GLN A 49 1.60 -8.39 0.07
N GLU A 50 2.78 -8.54 0.69
CA GLU A 50 4.06 -7.94 0.27
C GLU A 50 4.36 -8.13 -1.22
N ARG A 51 4.20 -9.36 -1.72
CA ARG A 51 4.50 -9.72 -3.11
C ARG A 51 3.53 -9.03 -4.07
N GLN A 52 2.26 -8.92 -3.70
CA GLN A 52 1.27 -8.22 -4.48
C GLN A 52 1.59 -6.72 -4.54
N ILE A 53 1.97 -6.11 -3.42
CA ILE A 53 2.39 -4.69 -3.36
C ILE A 53 3.62 -4.45 -4.24
N GLU A 54 4.64 -5.31 -4.16
CA GLU A 54 5.84 -5.23 -5.00
C GLU A 54 5.49 -5.29 -6.50
N LEU A 55 4.58 -6.18 -6.89
CA LEU A 55 4.09 -6.29 -8.26
C LEU A 55 3.38 -5.02 -8.74
N LEU A 56 2.62 -4.35 -7.87
CA LEU A 56 1.94 -3.10 -8.21
C LEU A 56 2.94 -1.98 -8.49
N PHE A 57 3.94 -1.79 -7.63
CA PHE A 57 4.98 -0.78 -7.84
C PHE A 57 5.82 -1.06 -9.09
N ARG A 58 6.21 -2.32 -9.32
CA ARG A 58 6.95 -2.72 -10.54
C ARG A 58 6.17 -2.41 -11.82
N ARG A 59 4.84 -2.54 -11.80
CA ARG A 59 3.97 -2.22 -12.95
C ARG A 59 3.82 -0.72 -13.16
N ALA A 60 3.81 0.08 -12.10
CA ALA A 60 3.73 1.54 -12.21
C ALA A 60 4.96 2.11 -12.95
N LYS A 61 6.18 1.65 -12.60
CA LYS A 61 7.47 2.11 -13.19
C LYS A 61 7.87 3.55 -12.87
N GLN A 62 6.97 4.43 -12.42
CA GLN A 62 7.30 5.82 -12.04
C GLN A 62 7.86 5.97 -10.61
N TYR A 63 7.95 4.88 -9.86
CA TYR A 63 8.56 4.83 -8.55
C TYR A 63 9.90 4.10 -8.61
N ASP A 64 10.76 4.37 -7.64
CA ASP A 64 11.96 3.61 -7.35
C ASP A 64 11.61 2.20 -6.82
N GLY A 65 12.62 1.45 -6.36
CA GLY A 65 12.37 0.20 -5.63
C GLY A 65 11.44 0.46 -4.44
N VAL A 66 10.50 -0.46 -4.19
CA VAL A 66 9.71 -0.44 -2.96
C VAL A 66 10.49 -1.14 -1.86
N GLU A 67 10.48 -0.55 -0.69
CA GLU A 67 11.01 -1.11 0.54
C GLU A 67 9.86 -1.36 1.52
N PHE A 68 10.09 -2.26 2.46
CA PHE A 68 9.08 -2.69 3.42
C PHE A 68 9.61 -2.53 4.85
N ASP A 69 8.74 -2.04 5.73
CA ASP A 69 8.97 -2.02 7.16
C ASP A 69 8.06 -3.03 7.87
N SER A 70 8.61 -3.68 8.88
CA SER A 70 7.96 -4.77 9.61
C SER A 70 7.41 -4.33 10.96
N ASP A 71 6.34 -4.99 11.41
CA ASP A 71 5.88 -4.87 12.79
C ASP A 71 6.87 -5.49 13.79
N ALA A 72 6.55 -5.37 15.09
CA ALA A 72 7.38 -5.92 16.17
C ALA A 72 7.56 -7.45 16.11
N ASP A 73 6.66 -8.15 15.40
CA ASP A 73 6.71 -9.60 15.20
C ASP A 73 7.46 -9.98 13.91
N GLY A 74 8.00 -8.99 13.18
CA GLY A 74 8.77 -9.17 11.95
C GLY A 74 7.93 -9.31 10.68
N ASN A 75 6.61 -9.15 10.75
CA ASN A 75 5.75 -9.23 9.56
C ASN A 75 5.78 -7.89 8.80
N PRO A 76 5.99 -7.89 7.47
CA PRO A 76 5.89 -6.66 6.69
C PRO A 76 4.49 -6.03 6.77
N ARG A 77 4.44 -4.75 7.11
CA ARG A 77 3.19 -3.98 7.29
C ARG A 77 3.15 -2.67 6.53
N ALA A 78 4.29 -2.00 6.35
CA ALA A 78 4.32 -0.71 5.67
C ALA A 78 5.19 -0.80 4.42
N ALA A 79 4.71 -0.23 3.32
CA ALA A 79 5.47 -0.09 2.09
C ALA A 79 5.87 1.37 1.94
N PHE A 80 7.09 1.61 1.47
CA PHE A 80 7.54 2.96 1.13
C PHE A 80 8.40 2.96 -0.11
N THR A 81 8.28 4.02 -0.90
CA THR A 81 9.09 4.24 -2.10
C THR A 81 9.11 5.73 -2.44
N ARG A 82 9.93 6.12 -3.40
CA ARG A 82 9.99 7.50 -3.89
C ARG A 82 9.53 7.57 -5.34
N LYS A 83 8.86 8.66 -5.68
CA LYS A 83 8.64 9.03 -7.08
C LYS A 83 10.00 9.29 -7.71
N LYS A 84 10.27 8.66 -8.85
CA LYS A 84 11.50 8.91 -9.60
C LYS A 84 11.69 10.39 -9.86
N GLY A 85 12.92 10.86 -9.69
CA GLY A 85 13.34 12.14 -10.24
C GLY A 85 13.32 12.06 -11.77
N GLU A 86 12.81 13.11 -12.42
CA GLU A 86 13.27 13.42 -13.78
C GLU A 86 14.71 13.94 -13.71
#